data_AF-A0A2T2VAM1-F1
#
_entry.id   AF-A0A2T2VAM1-F1
#
_cell.length_a   1.000
_cell.length_b   1.000
_cell.length_c   1.000
_cell.angle_alpha   90.00
_cell.angle_beta   90.00
_cell.angle_gamma   90.00
#
_symmetry.space_group_name_H-M   'P 1'
#
loop_
_entity.id
_entity.type
_entity.pdbx_description
1 polymer ?
#
loop_
_entity_poly.entity_id
_entity_poly.type
_entity_poly.pdbx_seq_one_letter_code
_entity_poly.pdbx_strand_id
1 'polypeptide(L)' 'MIKYLKYLPLAVLLFLFASCDNFQKVKKSNDMEWKYERALEYYNNQKYHKAVPLFEELISVYKGTKNVQDIYYY' A
#
# COMPACT_ATOMS: atom_id res chain seq x y z
N MET A 1 42.52 3.65 -10.63
CA MET A 1 41.08 3.42 -10.88
C MET A 1 40.34 2.62 -9.81
N ILE A 2 40.98 2.20 -8.69
CA ILE A 2 40.35 1.31 -7.67
C ILE A 2 39.73 2.10 -6.50
N LYS A 3 40.03 3.39 -6.36
CA LYS A 3 39.58 4.23 -5.21
C LYS A 3 38.05 4.37 -5.11
N TYR A 4 37.34 4.31 -6.24
CA TYR A 4 35.88 4.43 -6.30
C TYR A 4 35.15 3.15 -5.84
N LEU A 5 35.83 1.99 -5.88
CA LEU A 5 35.28 0.70 -5.48
C LEU A 5 34.99 0.63 -3.96
N LYS A 6 35.71 1.43 -3.16
CA LYS A 6 35.49 1.54 -1.71
C LYS A 6 34.17 2.23 -1.35
N TYR A 7 33.66 3.09 -2.23
CA TYR A 7 32.39 3.82 -2.02
C TYR A 7 31.18 3.12 -2.65
N LEU A 8 31.41 2.09 -3.48
CA LEU A 8 30.38 1.23 -4.07
C LEU A 8 29.42 0.61 -3.02
N PRO A 9 29.89 0.02 -1.90
CA PRO A 9 28.97 -0.56 -0.92
C PRO A 9 28.08 0.50 -0.23
N LEU A 10 28.58 1.72 -0.05
CA LEU A 10 27.81 2.83 0.54
C LEU A 10 26.71 3.32 -0.41
N ALA A 11 27.00 3.38 -1.71
CA ALA A 11 26.00 3.70 -2.74
C ALA A 11 24.93 2.62 -2.86
N VAL A 12 25.31 1.34 -2.82
CA VAL A 12 24.36 0.22 -2.82
C VAL A 12 23.46 0.25 -1.58
N LEU A 13 24.01 0.56 -0.41
CA LEU A 13 23.24 0.69 0.82
C LEU A 13 22.18 1.82 0.75
N LEU A 14 22.54 2.97 0.16
CA LEU A 14 21.59 4.08 -0.04
C LEU A 14 20.45 3.72 -1.01
N PHE A 15 20.72 2.92 -2.04
CA PHE A 15 19.68 2.45 -2.97
C PHE A 15 18.67 1.50 -2.32
N LEU A 16 19.08 0.70 -1.33
CA LEU A 16 18.19 -0.23 -0.64
C LEU A 16 17.08 0.47 0.17
N PHE A 17 17.28 1.73 0.59
CA PHE A 17 16.28 2.48 1.35
C PHE A 17 15.29 3.28 0.49
N ALA A 18 15.45 3.29 -0.84
CA ALA A 18 14.56 4.05 -1.73
C ALA A 18 13.18 3.42 -1.95
N SER A 19 12.92 2.20 -1.46
CA SER A 19 11.66 1.46 -1.69
C SER A 19 10.50 1.88 -0.76
N CYS A 20 10.38 3.16 -0.43
CA CYS A 20 9.24 3.67 0.34
C CYS A 20 7.99 3.67 -0.54
N ASP A 21 7.29 2.53 -0.58
CA ASP A 21 6.08 2.35 -1.37
C ASP A 21 4.91 3.16 -0.78
N ASN A 22 4.18 3.86 -1.65
CA ASN A 22 3.01 4.65 -1.26
C ASN A 22 1.93 3.79 -0.59
N PHE A 23 1.90 2.48 -0.87
CA PHE A 23 1.00 1.53 -0.21
C PHE A 23 1.15 1.51 1.31
N GLN A 24 2.37 1.67 1.84
CA GLN A 24 2.60 1.68 3.30
C GLN A 24 1.95 2.89 3.96
N LYS A 25 1.84 4.02 3.25
CA LYS A 25 1.15 5.22 3.75
C LYS A 25 -0.36 4.99 3.78
N VAL A 26 -0.92 4.40 2.72
CA VAL A 26 -2.35 4.08 2.66
C VAL A 26 -2.72 3.10 3.77
N LYS A 27 -1.98 2.00 3.91
CA LYS A 27 -2.22 0.97 4.93
C LYS A 27 -2.21 1.53 6.36
N LYS A 28 -1.31 2.48 6.65
CA LYS A 28 -1.18 3.07 8.00
C LYS A 28 -2.12 4.24 8.28
N SER A 29 -2.92 4.68 7.30
CA SER A 29 -3.87 5.77 7.53
C SER A 29 -4.94 5.40 8.55
N ASN A 30 -5.48 6.39 9.24
CA ASN A 30 -6.73 6.25 9.99
C ASN A 30 -7.95 6.72 9.19
N ASP A 31 -7.72 7.35 8.03
CA ASP A 31 -8.78 7.80 7.14
C ASP A 31 -9.31 6.62 6.32
N MET A 32 -10.51 6.15 6.69
CA MET A 32 -11.14 4.98 6.10
C MET A 32 -11.70 5.26 4.71
N GLU A 33 -12.16 6.49 4.46
CA GLU A 33 -12.65 6.91 3.14
C GLU A 33 -11.49 6.95 2.15
N TRP A 34 -10.36 7.53 2.57
CA TRP A 34 -9.15 7.53 1.75
C TRP A 34 -8.61 6.12 1.48
N LYS A 35 -8.66 5.21 2.47
CA LYS A 35 -8.33 3.79 2.26
C LYS A 35 -9.24 3.14 1.23
N TYR A 36 -10.54 3.42 1.27
CA TYR A 36 -11.51 2.87 0.33
C TYR A 36 -11.24 3.34 -1.11
N GLU A 37 -11.04 4.63 -1.31
CA GLU A 37 -10.69 5.17 -2.63
C GLU A 37 -9.41 4.54 -3.20
N ARG A 38 -8.38 4.40 -2.37
CA ARG A 38 -7.12 3.77 -2.78
C ARG A 38 -7.27 2.27 -3.02
N ALA A 39 -8.09 1.58 -2.25
CA ALA A 39 -8.39 0.17 -2.47
C ALA A 39 -9.09 -0.05 -3.83
N LEU A 40 -10.08 0.78 -4.16
CA LEU A 40 -10.70 0.79 -5.49
C LEU A 40 -9.70 1.09 -6.61
N GLU A 41 -8.84 2.09 -6.42
CA GLU A 41 -7.79 2.43 -7.38
C GLU A 41 -6.83 1.24 -7.60
N TYR A 42 -6.42 0.56 -6.52
CA TYR A 42 -5.57 -0.63 -6.64
C TYR A 42 -6.30 -1.79 -7.33
N TYR A 43 -7.58 -2.00 -7.03
CA TYR A 43 -8.41 -3.02 -7.67
C TYR A 43 -8.55 -2.78 -9.18
N ASN A 44 -8.91 -1.55 -9.56
CA ASN A 44 -9.06 -1.12 -10.96
C ASN A 44 -7.76 -1.23 -11.74
N ASN A 45 -6.62 -1.00 -11.08
CA ASN A 45 -5.28 -1.18 -11.64
C ASN A 45 -4.76 -2.63 -11.59
N GLN A 46 -5.62 -3.61 -11.28
CA GLN A 46 -5.30 -5.03 -11.17
C GLN A 46 -4.23 -5.36 -10.10
N LYS A 47 -4.01 -4.44 -9.15
CA LYS A 47 -3.11 -4.60 -8.00
C LYS A 47 -3.85 -5.24 -6.83
N TYR A 48 -4.45 -6.41 -7.05
CA TYR A 48 -5.30 -7.10 -6.07
C TYR A 48 -4.58 -7.41 -4.76
N HIS A 49 -3.29 -7.75 -4.83
CA HIS A 49 -2.43 -7.97 -3.67
C HIS A 49 -2.33 -6.76 -2.71
N LYS A 50 -2.61 -5.54 -3.20
CA LYS A 50 -2.71 -4.31 -2.40
C LYS A 50 -4.15 -3.98 -2.03
N ALA A 51 -5.11 -4.22 -2.93
CA ALA A 51 -6.51 -3.89 -2.73
C ALA A 51 -7.16 -4.77 -1.64
N VAL A 52 -7.04 -6.10 -1.75
CA VAL A 52 -7.66 -7.08 -0.85
C VAL A 52 -7.43 -6.79 0.64
N PRO A 53 -6.18 -6.61 1.12
CA PRO A 53 -5.96 -6.37 2.56
C PRO A 53 -6.56 -5.04 3.04
N LEU A 54 -6.71 -4.04 2.16
CA LEU A 54 -7.39 -2.79 2.52
C LEU A 54 -8.91 -3.02 2.61
N PHE A 55 -9.51 -3.77 1.68
CA PHE A 55 -10.92 -4.12 1.75
C PHE A 55 -11.25 -4.99 2.97
N GLU A 56 -10.42 -5.96 3.32
CA GLU A 56 -10.60 -6.77 4.53
C GLU A 56 -10.61 -5.91 5.80
N GLU A 57 -9.70 -4.95 5.91
CA GLU A 57 -9.66 -4.01 7.03
C GLU A 57 -10.94 -3.17 7.08
N LEU A 58 -11.36 -2.62 5.93
CA LEU A 58 -12.57 -1.82 5.82
C LEU A 58 -13.83 -2.64 6.13
N ILE A 59 -13.91 -3.89 5.69
CA ILE A 59 -15.00 -4.83 6.02
C ILE A 59 -15.09 -5.02 7.53
N SER A 60 -13.95 -5.20 8.21
CA SER A 60 -13.95 -5.34 9.66
C SER A 60 -14.44 -4.08 10.37
N VAL A 61 -14.10 -2.89 9.85
CA VAL A 61 -14.50 -1.59 10.42
C VAL A 61 -15.97 -1.28 10.15
N TYR A 62 -16.44 -1.50 8.93
CA TYR A 62 -17.80 -1.17 8.48
C TYR A 62 -18.80 -2.31 8.65
N LYS A 63 -18.40 -3.45 9.25
CA LYS A 63 -19.26 -4.61 9.47
C LYS A 63 -20.58 -4.20 10.12
N GLY A 64 -21.70 -4.55 9.47
CA GLY A 64 -23.04 -4.23 9.96
C GLY A 64 -23.59 -2.86 9.53
N THR A 65 -22.82 -2.06 8.79
CA THR A 65 -23.32 -0.85 8.09
C THR A 65 -23.84 -1.21 6.69
N LYS A 66 -24.72 -0.40 6.12
CA LYS A 66 -25.20 -0.59 4.73
C LYS A 66 -24.05 -0.52 3.71
N ASN A 67 -23.05 0.30 3.98
CA ASN A 67 -21.93 0.56 3.08
C ASN A 67 -20.97 -0.64 2.94
N VAL A 68 -21.03 -1.62 3.85
CA VAL A 68 -20.15 -2.81 3.78
C VAL A 68 -20.50 -3.70 2.58
N GLN A 69 -21.75 -3.68 2.12
CA GLN A 69 -22.20 -4.52 1.01
C GLN A 69 -21.44 -4.20 -0.28
N ASP A 70 -21.18 -2.92 -0.52
CA ASP A 70 -20.39 -2.47 -1.67
C ASP A 70 -18.93 -2.91 -1.53
N ILE A 71 -18.37 -2.89 -0.32
CA ILE A 71 -16.99 -3.33 -0.06
C ILE A 71 -16.85 -4.84 -0.27
N TYR A 72 -17.85 -5.65 0.08
CA TYR A 72 -17.85 -7.10 -0.18
C TYR A 72 -17.93 -7.47 -1.67
N TYR A 73 -18.36 -6.55 -2.54
CA TYR A 73 -18.45 -6.80 -3.98
C TYR A 73 -17.08 -6.77 -4.68
N TYR A 74 -16.13 -6.01 -4.13
CA TYR A 74 -14.77 -5.81 -4.67
C TYR A 74 -13.73 -6.70 -3.99
#